data_AF-A0AB37QL85-F1
#
_entry.id   AF-A0AB37QL85-F1
#
_cell.length_a   1.000
_cell.length_b   1.000
_cell.length_c   1.000
_cell.angle_alpha   90.00
_cell.angle_beta   90.00
_cell.angle_gamma   90.00
#
_symmetry.space_group_name_H-M   'P 1'
#
loop_
_entity.id
_entity.type
_entity.pdbx_description
1 polymer ?
#
loop_
_entity_poly.entity_id
_entity_poly.type
_entity_poly.pdbx_seq_one_letter_code
_entity_poly.pdbx_strand_id
1 'polypeptide(L)'
;MPDFQLYHTGMKLEMPSSVIYSRNKQAPTVRKRMLSEQVYMFWPNGSPCTLVNIWLQQISTKATGSSAETFAIHMTHYIRYCFNRGADLLTADDIFLSDFAKYLLEEKKLKHSALADSRSPNHVAYTIRRVIDFLIWYQMHYRLISQPKIIGELGTGAQVNITWKVSMRGQPILCHPAIPTERPPVGDKKPMPDDFIGKICDTILTLKTKPRYPFGVSAAPRHNDYIAKNEYLYSRRLATVKLSKMTGLRPDELNNIPFDLNQRPIETRTLYIPTLKTRRLPRPIREFPLSLEDAIEVSVYLKARSDFLASLNLESSATNSFLFAQDGTPIETRSLARDFKRLCDLSGLADVQVCLSMFRHRFITTQIAYEIARELQRDLPQKDLWQEAVQRRILAKVAKLTGHLDPMSLKHYFDEAFAIAIASSATKSSQKTKALILQLQTTILELSQNPAVYSDPNIAKGICELELTISKLKNC
;
A
#
# COMPACT_ATOMS: atom_id res chain seq x y z
N MET A 1 -21.86 -14.40 -17.77
CA MET A 1 -22.44 -14.59 -16.42
C MET A 1 -22.11 -13.37 -15.57
N PRO A 2 -22.97 -12.96 -14.63
CA PRO A 2 -22.68 -11.84 -13.73
C PRO A 2 -21.39 -12.10 -12.93
N ASP A 3 -20.56 -11.07 -12.78
CA ASP A 3 -19.29 -11.11 -12.07
C ASP A 3 -19.50 -11.06 -10.54
N PHE A 4 -20.17 -12.06 -9.97
CA PHE A 4 -20.27 -12.16 -8.51
C PHE A 4 -19.06 -12.90 -7.91
N GLN A 5 -18.66 -12.47 -6.72
CA GLN A 5 -17.54 -13.06 -5.99
C GLN A 5 -17.85 -14.52 -5.62
N LEU A 6 -16.94 -15.45 -5.93
CA LEU A 6 -17.10 -16.88 -5.64
C LEU A 6 -16.59 -17.30 -4.26
N TYR A 7 -16.14 -16.35 -3.44
CA TYR A 7 -15.54 -16.67 -2.15
C TYR A 7 -15.93 -15.68 -1.05
N HIS A 8 -15.92 -16.15 0.18
CA HIS A 8 -16.16 -15.37 1.40
C HIS A 8 -14.92 -15.42 2.28
N THR A 9 -14.60 -14.32 2.96
CA THR A 9 -13.43 -14.16 3.83
C THR A 9 -13.84 -13.85 5.27
N GLY A 10 -12.93 -14.00 6.22
CA GLY A 10 -13.19 -13.65 7.62
C GLY A 10 -14.18 -14.58 8.31
N MET A 11 -14.45 -15.75 7.73
CA MET A 11 -15.40 -16.69 8.32
C MET A 11 -14.80 -17.29 9.59
N LYS A 12 -15.65 -17.39 10.63
CA LYS A 12 -15.33 -18.06 11.89
C LYS A 12 -16.02 -19.41 11.90
N LEU A 13 -15.25 -20.47 12.05
CA LEU A 13 -15.76 -21.83 12.16
C LEU A 13 -15.41 -22.41 13.52
N GLU A 14 -16.41 -22.86 14.25
CA GLU A 14 -16.21 -23.61 15.48
C GLU A 14 -16.15 -25.11 15.15
N MET A 15 -15.03 -25.76 15.46
CA MET A 15 -14.80 -27.17 15.18
C MET A 15 -14.50 -27.92 16.49
N PRO A 16 -14.94 -29.17 16.65
CA PRO A 16 -14.49 -30.00 17.76
C PRO A 16 -12.97 -30.21 17.65
N SER A 17 -12.24 -29.97 18.74
CA SER A 17 -10.78 -30.09 18.79
C SER A 17 -10.30 -31.34 19.48
N SER A 18 -10.93 -31.70 20.60
CA SER A 18 -10.60 -32.91 21.35
C SER A 18 -11.76 -33.29 22.27
N VAL A 19 -11.86 -34.56 22.62
CA VAL A 19 -12.82 -35.05 23.62
C VAL A 19 -12.05 -35.37 24.89
N ILE A 20 -12.50 -34.80 26.02
CA ILE A 20 -11.93 -35.10 27.33
C ILE A 20 -12.95 -35.90 28.13
N TYR A 21 -12.54 -37.08 28.56
CA TYR A 21 -13.26 -37.88 29.54
C TYR A 21 -12.71 -37.58 30.93
N SER A 22 -13.56 -37.08 31.82
CA SER A 22 -13.24 -36.93 33.24
C SER A 22 -13.91 -38.04 34.02
N ARG A 23 -13.17 -38.76 34.88
CA ARG A 23 -13.74 -39.82 35.74
C ARG A 23 -14.87 -39.32 36.66
N ASN A 24 -14.94 -38.01 36.93
CA ASN A 24 -15.94 -37.40 37.80
C ASN A 24 -17.15 -36.81 37.06
N LYS A 25 -17.13 -36.73 35.71
CA LYS A 25 -18.26 -36.26 34.91
C LYS A 25 -18.78 -37.41 34.07
N GLN A 26 -20.06 -37.77 34.23
CA GLN A 26 -20.70 -38.88 33.50
C GLN A 26 -20.78 -38.68 31.97
N ALA A 27 -20.37 -37.53 31.43
CA ALA A 27 -20.42 -37.22 30.00
C ALA A 27 -19.09 -36.67 29.45
N PRO A 28 -18.73 -37.03 28.20
CA PRO A 28 -17.56 -36.49 27.51
C PRO A 28 -17.67 -34.98 27.30
N THR A 29 -16.61 -34.23 27.62
CA THR A 29 -16.53 -32.80 27.32
C THR A 29 -15.80 -32.61 25.99
N VAL A 30 -16.49 -32.11 24.98
CA VAL A 30 -15.90 -31.73 23.69
C VAL A 30 -15.25 -30.36 23.82
N ARG A 31 -13.92 -30.30 23.79
CA ARG A 31 -13.23 -29.03 23.57
C ARG A 31 -13.45 -28.61 22.14
N LYS A 32 -13.74 -27.33 21.95
CA LYS A 32 -13.94 -26.70 20.64
C LYS A 32 -12.76 -25.79 20.33
N ARG A 33 -12.38 -25.73 19.06
CA ARG A 33 -11.40 -24.80 18.52
C ARG A 33 -12.12 -23.87 17.54
N MET A 34 -11.85 -22.59 17.67
CA MET A 34 -12.31 -21.59 16.71
C MET A 34 -11.23 -21.42 15.64
N LEU A 35 -11.60 -21.65 14.38
CA LEU A 35 -10.81 -21.26 13.22
C LEU A 35 -11.29 -19.87 12.80
N SER A 36 -10.46 -18.85 12.98
CA SER A 36 -10.70 -17.49 12.51
C SER A 36 -10.09 -17.28 11.11
N GLU A 37 -10.51 -16.21 10.43
CA GLU A 37 -9.94 -15.79 9.13
C GLU A 37 -10.01 -16.88 8.04
N GLN A 38 -11.06 -17.70 8.05
CA GLN A 38 -11.25 -18.73 7.03
C GLN A 38 -11.76 -18.14 5.72
N VAL A 39 -11.37 -18.79 4.62
CA VAL A 39 -11.79 -18.43 3.26
C VAL A 39 -12.53 -19.61 2.65
N TYR A 40 -13.77 -19.38 2.24
CA TYR A 40 -14.63 -20.38 1.64
C TYR A 40 -15.01 -20.00 0.23
N MET A 41 -14.96 -20.98 -0.66
CA MET A 41 -15.16 -20.87 -2.08
C MET A 41 -16.33 -21.73 -2.54
N PHE A 42 -17.04 -21.22 -3.54
CA PHE A 42 -18.26 -21.77 -4.09
C PHE A 42 -18.15 -21.86 -5.61
N TRP A 43 -18.85 -22.81 -6.19
CA TRP A 43 -19.10 -22.88 -7.62
C TRP A 43 -20.07 -21.78 -8.05
N PRO A 44 -20.12 -21.42 -9.35
CA PRO A 44 -21.08 -20.43 -9.85
C PRO A 44 -22.56 -20.77 -9.62
N ASN A 45 -22.91 -22.04 -9.40
CA ASN A 45 -24.26 -22.44 -9.01
C ASN A 45 -24.55 -22.31 -7.50
N GLY A 46 -23.59 -21.79 -6.71
CA GLY A 46 -23.69 -21.62 -5.27
C GLY A 46 -23.32 -22.86 -4.45
N SER A 47 -22.99 -24.00 -5.06
CA SER A 47 -22.56 -25.17 -4.30
C SER A 47 -21.15 -24.98 -3.73
N PRO A 48 -20.80 -25.54 -2.56
CA PRO A 48 -19.46 -25.44 -2.02
C PRO A 48 -18.41 -26.12 -2.91
N CYS A 49 -17.27 -25.45 -3.14
CA CYS A 49 -16.14 -26.05 -3.83
C CYS A 49 -15.25 -26.83 -2.83
N THR A 50 -15.71 -28.01 -2.43
CA THR A 50 -15.17 -28.77 -1.29
C THR A 50 -13.65 -29.00 -1.34
N LEU A 51 -13.10 -29.49 -2.46
CA LEU A 51 -11.66 -29.76 -2.57
C LEU A 51 -10.81 -28.49 -2.40
N VAL A 52 -11.22 -27.39 -3.02
CA VAL A 52 -10.52 -26.11 -2.89
C VAL A 52 -10.67 -25.55 -1.48
N ASN A 53 -11.83 -25.74 -0.83
CA ASN A 53 -12.04 -25.31 0.56
C ASN A 53 -11.11 -26.03 1.54
N ILE A 54 -10.93 -27.34 1.38
CA ILE A 54 -9.99 -28.11 2.20
C ILE A 54 -8.55 -27.60 2.00
N TRP A 55 -8.16 -27.31 0.75
CA TRP A 55 -6.85 -26.73 0.45
C TRP A 55 -6.66 -25.35 1.08
N LEU A 56 -7.64 -24.46 0.91
CA LEU A 56 -7.61 -23.10 1.47
C LEU A 56 -7.58 -23.12 3.00
N GLN A 57 -8.30 -24.04 3.65
CA GLN A 57 -8.24 -24.23 5.10
C GLN A 57 -6.83 -24.63 5.57
N GLN A 58 -6.14 -25.51 4.83
CA GLN A 58 -4.75 -25.84 5.13
C GLN A 58 -3.81 -24.63 4.94
N ILE A 59 -4.08 -23.77 3.97
CA ILE A 59 -3.31 -22.52 3.79
C ILE A 59 -3.58 -21.56 4.94
N SER A 60 -4.84 -21.34 5.33
CA SER A 60 -5.22 -20.48 6.45
C SER A 60 -4.67 -20.93 7.79
N THR A 61 -4.41 -22.24 7.97
CA THR A 61 -3.77 -22.75 9.20
C THR A 61 -2.25 -22.58 9.21
N LYS A 62 -1.59 -22.55 8.03
CA LYS A 62 -0.13 -22.41 7.90
C LYS A 62 0.34 -20.95 7.71
N ALA A 63 -0.55 -20.07 7.27
CA ALA A 63 -0.25 -18.68 6.93
C ALA A 63 -1.26 -17.71 7.56
N THR A 64 -1.01 -16.41 7.41
CA THR A 64 -2.05 -15.41 7.70
C THR A 64 -3.19 -15.56 6.69
N GLY A 65 -4.46 -15.43 7.12
CA GLY A 65 -5.64 -15.62 6.26
C GLY A 65 -5.62 -14.82 4.94
N SER A 66 -4.87 -13.71 4.87
CA SER A 66 -4.62 -12.92 3.65
C SER A 66 -4.04 -13.72 2.47
N SER A 67 -3.25 -14.77 2.75
CA SER A 67 -2.69 -15.63 1.70
C SER A 67 -3.76 -16.52 1.09
N ALA A 68 -4.65 -17.09 1.91
CA ALA A 68 -5.78 -17.88 1.44
C ALA A 68 -6.76 -17.02 0.62
N GLU A 69 -7.02 -15.78 1.03
CA GLU A 69 -7.84 -14.85 0.23
C GLU A 69 -7.21 -14.61 -1.14
N THR A 70 -5.91 -14.35 -1.20
CA THR A 70 -5.20 -14.15 -2.46
C THR A 70 -5.33 -15.39 -3.35
N PHE A 71 -5.19 -16.59 -2.78
CA PHE A 71 -5.31 -17.83 -3.54
C PHE A 71 -6.74 -18.02 -4.04
N ALA A 72 -7.74 -17.67 -3.23
CA ALA A 72 -9.13 -17.70 -3.62
C ALA A 72 -9.46 -16.74 -4.78
N ILE A 73 -8.89 -15.54 -4.80
CA ILE A 73 -9.02 -14.61 -5.93
C ILE A 73 -8.56 -15.27 -7.23
N HIS A 74 -7.41 -15.93 -7.21
CA HIS A 74 -6.87 -16.59 -8.39
C HIS A 74 -7.64 -17.86 -8.77
N MET A 75 -8.01 -18.69 -7.79
CA MET A 75 -8.81 -19.91 -8.05
C MET A 75 -10.20 -19.60 -8.59
N THR A 76 -10.77 -18.43 -8.28
CA THR A 76 -12.05 -17.99 -8.85
C THR A 76 -12.05 -18.04 -10.38
N HIS A 77 -10.94 -17.65 -11.03
CA HIS A 77 -10.82 -17.70 -12.48
C HIS A 77 -10.84 -19.13 -13.02
N TYR A 78 -10.12 -20.04 -12.36
CA TYR A 78 -10.05 -21.44 -12.75
C TYR A 78 -11.41 -22.14 -12.57
N ILE A 79 -12.06 -21.94 -11.43
CA ILE A 79 -13.37 -22.53 -11.14
C ILE A 79 -14.43 -22.07 -12.13
N ARG A 80 -14.47 -20.76 -12.46
CA ARG A 80 -15.40 -20.26 -13.48
C ARG A 80 -15.13 -20.90 -14.83
N TYR A 81 -13.86 -21.04 -15.20
CA TYR A 81 -13.46 -21.66 -16.45
C TYR A 81 -13.87 -23.14 -16.53
N CYS A 82 -13.60 -23.92 -15.47
CA CYS A 82 -14.05 -25.31 -15.35
C CYS A 82 -15.57 -25.42 -15.44
N PHE A 83 -16.31 -24.59 -14.68
CA PHE A 83 -17.76 -24.60 -14.67
C PHE A 83 -18.36 -24.30 -16.05
N ASN A 84 -17.84 -23.28 -16.74
CA ASN A 84 -18.31 -22.90 -18.07
C ASN A 84 -18.05 -23.98 -19.14
N ARG A 85 -17.00 -24.79 -18.97
CA ARG A 85 -16.69 -25.91 -19.86
C ARG A 85 -17.28 -27.25 -19.41
N GLY A 86 -18.01 -27.28 -18.29
CA GLY A 86 -18.51 -28.53 -17.70
C GLY A 86 -17.40 -29.49 -17.27
N ALA A 87 -16.20 -28.97 -16.96
CA ALA A 87 -15.02 -29.75 -16.60
C ALA A 87 -14.86 -29.87 -15.07
N ASP A 88 -14.29 -30.98 -14.62
CA ASP A 88 -13.92 -31.17 -13.21
C ASP A 88 -12.54 -30.54 -12.92
N LEU A 89 -12.30 -30.12 -11.67
CA LEU A 89 -11.05 -29.48 -11.25
C LEU A 89 -9.80 -30.32 -11.54
N LEU A 90 -9.93 -31.65 -11.52
CA LEU A 90 -8.83 -32.59 -11.64
C LEU A 90 -8.63 -33.11 -13.08
N THR A 91 -9.46 -32.65 -14.03
CA THR A 91 -9.37 -33.03 -15.46
C THR A 91 -8.38 -32.17 -16.26
N ALA A 92 -7.69 -31.23 -15.61
CA ALA A 92 -6.72 -30.38 -16.28
C ALA A 92 -5.53 -31.19 -16.80
N ASP A 93 -5.22 -30.97 -18.07
CA ASP A 93 -4.00 -31.39 -18.75
C ASP A 93 -3.24 -30.15 -19.29
N ASP A 94 -2.10 -30.39 -19.97
CA ASP A 94 -1.29 -29.31 -20.54
C ASP A 94 -2.07 -28.42 -21.53
N ILE A 95 -2.98 -29.02 -22.32
CA ILE A 95 -3.79 -28.32 -23.32
C ILE A 95 -4.82 -27.45 -22.61
N PHE A 96 -5.52 -28.00 -21.63
CA PHE A 96 -6.53 -27.29 -20.84
C PHE A 96 -5.93 -26.07 -20.13
N LEU A 97 -4.75 -26.23 -19.53
CA LEU A 97 -4.05 -25.11 -18.88
C LEU A 97 -3.60 -24.05 -19.89
N SER A 98 -3.17 -24.46 -21.07
CA SER A 98 -2.76 -23.54 -22.15
C SER A 98 -3.96 -22.76 -22.70
N ASP A 99 -5.08 -23.43 -22.96
CA ASP A 99 -6.35 -22.81 -23.34
C ASP A 99 -6.85 -21.84 -22.26
N PHE A 100 -6.76 -22.24 -20.98
CA PHE A 100 -7.15 -21.39 -19.86
C PHE A 100 -6.28 -20.13 -19.77
N ALA A 101 -4.96 -20.27 -19.93
CA ALA A 101 -4.05 -19.12 -19.94
C ALA A 101 -4.36 -18.17 -21.10
N LYS A 102 -4.60 -18.70 -22.30
CA LYS A 102 -4.99 -17.93 -23.49
C LYS A 102 -6.31 -17.19 -23.27
N TYR A 103 -7.33 -17.88 -22.76
CA TYR A 103 -8.62 -17.29 -22.39
C TYR A 103 -8.46 -16.08 -21.45
N LEU A 104 -7.58 -16.18 -20.43
CA LEU A 104 -7.34 -15.08 -19.51
C LEU A 104 -6.56 -13.90 -20.10
N LEU A 105 -5.66 -14.16 -21.07
CA LEU A 105 -4.89 -13.14 -21.77
C LEU A 105 -5.72 -12.38 -22.80
N GLU A 106 -6.66 -13.06 -23.44
CA GLU A 106 -7.53 -12.47 -24.46
C GLU A 106 -8.69 -11.66 -23.86
N GLU A 107 -9.01 -11.87 -22.57
CA GLU A 107 -10.08 -11.12 -21.90
C GLU A 107 -9.75 -9.62 -21.87
N LYS A 108 -10.67 -8.80 -22.39
CA LYS A 108 -10.54 -7.34 -22.44
C LYS A 108 -11.52 -6.67 -21.47
N LYS A 109 -11.15 -5.49 -21.00
CA LYS A 109 -12.03 -4.58 -20.26
C LYS A 109 -11.85 -3.15 -20.73
N LEU A 110 -12.92 -2.36 -20.61
CA LEU A 110 -12.82 -0.93 -20.75
C LEU A 110 -12.05 -0.37 -19.54
N LYS A 111 -10.92 0.29 -19.80
CA LYS A 111 -10.11 0.95 -18.79
C LYS A 111 -9.72 2.32 -19.34
N HIS A 112 -10.08 3.38 -18.61
CA HIS A 112 -9.75 4.75 -19.00
C HIS A 112 -10.23 5.10 -20.41
N SER A 113 -11.48 4.76 -20.72
CA SER A 113 -12.10 4.97 -22.04
C SER A 113 -11.42 4.25 -23.22
N ALA A 114 -10.47 3.33 -22.96
CA ALA A 114 -9.82 2.50 -23.95
C ALA A 114 -10.01 1.00 -23.65
N LEU A 115 -10.04 0.19 -24.71
CA LEU A 115 -10.05 -1.26 -24.58
C LEU A 115 -8.65 -1.72 -24.18
N ALA A 116 -8.53 -2.33 -23.00
CA ALA A 116 -7.27 -2.81 -22.45
C ALA A 116 -7.41 -4.26 -21.99
N ASP A 117 -6.28 -4.94 -21.84
CA ASP A 117 -6.27 -6.28 -21.27
C ASP A 117 -6.87 -6.27 -19.86
N SER A 118 -7.76 -7.23 -19.60
CA SER A 118 -8.38 -7.37 -18.28
C SER A 118 -7.35 -7.69 -17.21
N ARG A 119 -6.29 -8.42 -17.59
CA ARG A 119 -5.25 -8.91 -16.69
C ARG A 119 -3.87 -8.71 -17.30
N SER A 120 -2.90 -8.43 -16.44
CA SER A 120 -1.50 -8.43 -16.86
C SER A 120 -0.96 -9.85 -16.98
N PRO A 121 0.07 -10.10 -17.81
CA PRO A 121 0.72 -11.41 -17.91
C PRO A 121 1.17 -11.97 -16.56
N ASN A 122 1.64 -11.11 -15.64
CA ASN A 122 1.98 -11.49 -14.27
C ASN A 122 0.81 -12.04 -13.47
N HIS A 123 -0.38 -11.45 -13.63
CA HIS A 123 -1.58 -11.92 -12.94
C HIS A 123 -2.01 -13.29 -13.49
N VAL A 124 -1.96 -13.47 -14.82
CA VAL A 124 -2.23 -14.77 -15.45
C VAL A 124 -1.21 -15.81 -14.99
N ALA A 125 0.09 -15.50 -15.04
CA ALA A 125 1.16 -16.37 -14.56
C ALA A 125 0.98 -16.81 -13.11
N TYR A 126 0.61 -15.88 -12.23
CA TYR A 126 0.33 -16.21 -10.83
C TYR A 126 -0.94 -17.07 -10.68
N THR A 127 -1.97 -16.82 -11.50
CA THR A 127 -3.19 -17.63 -11.52
C THR A 127 -2.88 -19.08 -11.89
N ILE A 128 -2.17 -19.30 -12.99
CA ILE A 128 -1.79 -20.65 -13.44
C ILE A 128 -0.93 -21.36 -12.37
N ARG A 129 0.01 -20.65 -11.73
CA ARG A 129 0.80 -21.21 -10.62
C ARG A 129 -0.06 -21.67 -9.46
N ARG A 130 -1.11 -20.92 -9.08
CA ARG A 130 -2.01 -21.34 -8.00
C ARG A 130 -2.83 -22.58 -8.36
N VAL A 131 -3.23 -22.72 -9.63
CA VAL A 131 -3.86 -23.97 -10.11
C VAL A 131 -2.89 -25.13 -9.98
N ILE A 132 -1.66 -24.97 -10.45
CA ILE A 132 -0.60 -26.00 -10.34
C ILE A 132 -0.33 -26.36 -8.87
N ASP A 133 -0.23 -25.37 -7.97
CA ASP A 133 -0.03 -25.63 -6.54
C ASP A 133 -1.18 -26.45 -5.93
N PHE A 134 -2.41 -26.18 -6.36
CA PHE A 134 -3.59 -26.97 -5.96
C PHE A 134 -3.51 -28.41 -6.49
N LEU A 135 -3.11 -28.61 -7.75
CA LEU A 135 -2.98 -29.96 -8.34
C LEU A 135 -1.86 -30.77 -7.67
N ILE A 136 -0.72 -30.13 -7.38
CA ILE A 136 0.38 -30.74 -6.60
C ILE A 136 -0.11 -31.13 -5.22
N TRP A 137 -0.76 -30.20 -4.52
CA TRP A 137 -1.32 -30.46 -3.20
C TRP A 137 -2.29 -31.64 -3.20
N TYR A 138 -3.23 -31.68 -4.14
CA TYR A 138 -4.20 -32.77 -4.23
C TYR A 138 -3.50 -34.10 -4.48
N GLN A 139 -2.55 -34.14 -5.42
CA GLN A 139 -1.79 -35.34 -5.72
C GLN A 139 -1.01 -35.86 -4.51
N MET A 140 -0.40 -34.97 -3.72
CA MET A 140 0.40 -35.35 -2.55
C MET A 140 -0.43 -35.85 -1.37
N HIS A 141 -1.68 -35.40 -1.23
CA HIS A 141 -2.48 -35.65 -0.02
C HIS A 141 -3.65 -36.61 -0.21
N TYR A 142 -4.23 -36.69 -1.40
CA TYR A 142 -5.49 -37.40 -1.62
C TYR A 142 -5.44 -38.41 -2.77
N ARG A 143 -4.46 -38.30 -3.68
CA ARG A 143 -4.36 -39.22 -4.81
C ARG A 143 -3.66 -40.50 -4.40
N LEU A 144 -4.24 -41.64 -4.78
CA LEU A 144 -3.65 -42.94 -4.50
C LEU A 144 -2.45 -43.19 -5.40
N ILE A 145 -1.43 -43.89 -4.89
CA ILE A 145 -0.23 -44.25 -5.65
C ILE A 145 -0.56 -45.06 -6.90
N SER A 146 -1.63 -45.85 -6.87
CA SER A 146 -2.10 -46.66 -7.99
C SER A 146 -2.81 -45.86 -9.09
N GLN A 147 -3.18 -44.60 -8.84
CA GLN A 147 -3.84 -43.76 -9.82
C GLN A 147 -2.80 -43.06 -10.72
N PRO A 148 -3.10 -42.83 -12.01
CA PRO A 148 -2.21 -42.07 -12.90
C PRO A 148 -1.85 -40.72 -12.30
N LYS A 149 -0.63 -40.21 -12.50
CA LYS A 149 -0.24 -38.91 -11.94
C LYS A 149 -1.06 -37.78 -12.60
N ILE A 150 -1.51 -36.81 -11.81
CA ILE A 150 -2.07 -35.56 -12.35
C ILE A 150 -0.92 -34.70 -12.84
N ILE A 151 0.12 -34.54 -12.02
CA ILE A 151 1.18 -33.57 -12.28
C ILE A 151 2.56 -34.19 -12.03
N GLY A 152 3.49 -33.96 -12.93
CA GLY A 152 4.83 -34.54 -12.85
C GLY A 152 5.76 -34.04 -13.94
N GLU A 153 7.01 -34.48 -13.90
CA GLU A 153 7.95 -34.19 -14.98
C GLU A 153 7.61 -34.99 -16.24
N LEU A 154 8.08 -34.50 -17.40
CA LEU A 154 7.90 -35.18 -18.67
C LEU A 154 8.43 -36.62 -18.59
N GLY A 155 7.65 -37.57 -19.09
CA GLY A 155 7.97 -39.00 -19.03
C GLY A 155 7.46 -39.73 -17.78
N THR A 156 6.86 -39.03 -16.82
CA THR A 156 6.26 -39.68 -15.64
C THR A 156 4.83 -40.19 -15.84
N GLY A 157 4.28 -40.02 -17.05
CA GLY A 157 2.88 -40.37 -17.37
C GLY A 157 1.85 -39.44 -16.71
N ALA A 158 2.26 -38.22 -16.36
CA ALA A 158 1.38 -37.22 -15.76
C ALA A 158 0.50 -36.51 -16.80
N GLN A 159 -0.69 -36.08 -16.38
CA GLN A 159 -1.61 -35.29 -17.22
C GLN A 159 -1.10 -33.87 -17.49
N VAL A 160 -0.43 -33.27 -16.50
CA VAL A 160 0.20 -31.95 -16.55
C VAL A 160 1.71 -32.11 -16.38
N ASN A 161 2.46 -31.68 -17.38
CA ASN A 161 3.91 -31.78 -17.42
C ASN A 161 4.57 -30.48 -16.93
N ILE A 162 5.38 -30.58 -15.88
CA ILE A 162 6.13 -29.47 -15.29
C ILE A 162 7.63 -29.65 -15.45
N THR A 163 8.36 -28.55 -15.38
CA THR A 163 9.84 -28.55 -15.32
C THR A 163 10.33 -27.70 -14.16
N TRP A 164 11.40 -28.14 -13.50
CA TRP A 164 12.05 -27.38 -12.44
C TRP A 164 13.29 -26.67 -12.98
N LYS A 165 13.39 -25.37 -12.72
CA LYS A 165 14.59 -24.56 -13.01
C LYS A 165 15.16 -24.00 -11.73
N VAL A 166 16.45 -23.66 -11.72
CA VAL A 166 17.08 -23.00 -10.58
C VAL A 166 17.10 -21.49 -10.82
N SER A 167 16.60 -20.72 -9.85
CA SER A 167 16.66 -19.26 -9.86
C SER A 167 18.10 -18.75 -9.68
N MET A 168 18.35 -17.48 -9.99
CA MET A 168 19.64 -16.82 -9.68
C MET A 168 20.02 -16.90 -8.18
N ARG A 169 19.06 -17.15 -7.29
CA ARG A 169 19.28 -17.29 -5.84
C ARG A 169 19.35 -18.75 -5.39
N GLY A 170 19.51 -19.70 -6.31
CA GLY A 170 19.58 -21.13 -6.02
C GLY A 170 18.24 -21.80 -5.69
N GLN A 171 17.14 -21.04 -5.65
CA GLN A 171 15.81 -21.59 -5.33
C GLN A 171 15.17 -22.29 -6.53
N PRO A 172 14.49 -23.43 -6.35
CA PRO A 172 13.74 -24.10 -7.42
C PRO A 172 12.54 -23.26 -7.86
N ILE A 173 12.35 -23.13 -9.17
CA ILE A 173 11.25 -22.47 -9.85
C ILE A 173 10.53 -23.50 -10.70
N LEU A 174 9.24 -23.71 -10.42
CA LEU A 174 8.36 -24.48 -11.27
C LEU A 174 8.03 -23.69 -12.54
N CYS A 175 8.21 -24.35 -13.68
CA CYS A 175 7.91 -23.84 -15.02
C CYS A 175 6.90 -24.76 -15.71
N HIS A 176 5.98 -24.15 -16.46
CA HIS A 176 4.98 -24.81 -17.28
C HIS A 176 4.72 -23.95 -18.53
N PRO A 177 4.52 -24.53 -19.73
CA PRO A 177 4.34 -23.76 -20.97
C PRO A 177 3.19 -22.73 -20.93
N ALA A 178 2.08 -23.07 -20.24
CA ALA A 178 0.95 -22.16 -20.04
C ALA A 178 1.22 -20.97 -19.10
N ILE A 179 2.37 -20.90 -18.40
CA ILE A 179 2.71 -19.75 -17.56
C ILE A 179 3.33 -18.67 -18.46
N PRO A 180 2.68 -17.50 -18.64
CA PRO A 180 3.25 -16.43 -19.46
C PRO A 180 4.63 -16.00 -18.94
N THR A 181 5.60 -15.89 -19.86
CA THR A 181 6.98 -15.51 -19.56
C THR A 181 7.27 -14.05 -19.89
N GLU A 182 6.45 -13.41 -20.71
CA GLU A 182 6.55 -11.98 -21.03
C GLU A 182 6.36 -11.16 -19.76
N ARG A 183 7.40 -10.40 -19.40
CA ARG A 183 7.30 -9.45 -18.31
C ARG A 183 6.57 -8.22 -18.83
N PRO A 184 5.63 -7.65 -18.06
CA PRO A 184 5.11 -6.33 -18.39
C PRO A 184 6.28 -5.33 -18.47
N PRO A 185 6.17 -4.28 -19.29
CA PRO A 185 7.19 -3.25 -19.38
C PRO A 185 7.53 -2.71 -17.99
N VAL A 186 8.82 -2.54 -17.72
CA VAL A 186 9.28 -1.92 -16.47
C VAL A 186 8.84 -0.46 -16.49
N GLY A 187 8.18 0.00 -15.43
CA GLY A 187 7.74 1.40 -15.33
C GLY A 187 6.24 1.65 -15.48
N ASP A 188 5.39 0.63 -15.31
CA ASP A 188 3.91 0.75 -15.32
C ASP A 188 3.34 1.85 -14.41
N LYS A 189 4.10 2.35 -13.43
CA LYS A 189 3.69 3.40 -12.51
C LYS A 189 4.71 4.53 -12.52
N LYS A 190 4.24 5.72 -12.85
CA LYS A 190 5.04 6.95 -12.82
C LYS A 190 4.93 7.65 -11.46
N PRO A 191 5.90 8.52 -11.11
CA PRO A 191 5.75 9.47 -10.02
C PRO A 191 4.42 10.23 -10.07
N MET A 192 3.78 10.41 -8.92
CA MET A 192 2.57 11.23 -8.81
C MET A 192 2.86 12.68 -9.24
N PRO A 193 2.21 13.19 -10.31
CA PRO A 193 2.34 14.58 -10.75
C PRO A 193 1.77 15.59 -9.76
N ASP A 194 2.31 16.82 -9.75
CA ASP A 194 1.83 17.89 -8.85
C ASP A 194 0.45 18.43 -9.23
N ASP A 195 0.09 18.43 -10.51
CA ASP A 195 -1.25 18.82 -10.97
C ASP A 195 -2.33 17.86 -10.46
N PHE A 196 -2.04 16.56 -10.43
CA PHE A 196 -2.95 15.54 -9.89
C PHE A 196 -3.12 15.72 -8.39
N ILE A 197 -2.03 16.00 -7.67
CA ILE A 197 -2.09 16.29 -6.23
C ILE A 197 -2.93 17.54 -5.98
N GLY A 198 -2.74 18.61 -6.76
CA GLY A 198 -3.52 19.84 -6.68
C GLY A 198 -5.02 19.58 -6.84
N LYS A 199 -5.43 18.92 -7.94
CA LYS A 199 -6.83 18.57 -8.20
C LYS A 199 -7.46 17.73 -7.08
N ILE A 200 -6.71 16.80 -6.51
CA ILE A 200 -7.17 15.99 -5.37
C ILE A 200 -7.35 16.86 -4.12
N CYS A 201 -6.42 17.75 -3.81
CA CYS A 201 -6.53 18.68 -2.70
C CYS A 201 -7.71 19.65 -2.86
N ASP A 202 -7.92 20.20 -4.05
CA ASP A 202 -9.06 21.08 -4.37
C ASP A 202 -10.40 20.34 -4.20
N THR A 203 -10.42 19.07 -4.60
CA THR A 203 -11.59 18.20 -4.40
C THR A 203 -11.84 17.92 -2.91
N ILE A 204 -10.78 17.69 -2.11
CA ILE A 204 -10.90 17.52 -0.66
C ILE A 204 -11.47 18.79 -0.02
N LEU A 205 -11.01 19.98 -0.41
CA LEU A 205 -11.53 21.26 0.06
C LEU A 205 -12.99 21.47 -0.35
N THR A 206 -13.33 21.13 -1.60
CA THR A 206 -14.71 21.16 -2.10
C THR A 206 -15.61 20.25 -1.28
N LEU A 207 -15.17 19.04 -0.93
CA LEU A 207 -15.94 18.11 -0.11
C LEU A 207 -16.09 18.56 1.35
N LYS A 208 -15.18 19.41 1.87
CA LYS A 208 -15.36 20.05 3.18
C LYS A 208 -16.52 21.03 3.16
N THR A 209 -16.60 21.86 2.12
CA THR A 209 -17.64 22.92 1.99
C THR A 209 -18.98 22.38 1.48
N LYS A 210 -18.93 21.39 0.58
CA LYS A 210 -20.09 20.73 -0.06
C LYS A 210 -19.99 19.21 0.10
N PRO A 211 -20.18 18.71 1.33
CA PRO A 211 -20.15 17.27 1.61
C PRO A 211 -21.24 16.52 0.85
N ARG A 212 -20.91 15.32 0.36
CA ARG A 212 -21.89 14.43 -0.28
C ARG A 212 -22.60 13.59 0.78
N TYR A 213 -23.92 13.64 0.78
CA TYR A 213 -24.73 12.78 1.64
C TYR A 213 -24.82 11.36 1.06
N PRO A 214 -24.75 10.31 1.89
CA PRO A 214 -25.11 8.97 1.45
C PRO A 214 -26.58 8.99 0.99
N PHE A 215 -26.88 8.36 -0.14
CA PHE A 215 -28.25 8.12 -0.56
C PHE A 215 -28.99 7.31 0.52
N GLY A 216 -30.20 7.74 0.89
CA GLY A 216 -31.11 6.96 1.74
C GLY A 216 -31.00 7.17 3.26
N VAL A 217 -30.32 8.20 3.75
CA VAL A 217 -30.35 8.55 5.19
C VAL A 217 -31.59 9.39 5.47
N SER A 218 -32.59 8.80 6.15
CA SER A 218 -33.88 9.42 6.48
C SER A 218 -33.84 10.32 7.73
N ALA A 219 -32.80 10.20 8.56
CA ALA A 219 -32.63 11.00 9.78
C ALA A 219 -31.44 11.94 9.64
N ALA A 220 -31.67 13.25 9.79
CA ALA A 220 -30.60 14.23 9.86
C ALA A 220 -29.72 13.91 11.10
N PRO A 221 -28.41 13.65 10.95
CA PRO A 221 -27.53 13.50 12.10
C PRO A 221 -27.59 14.77 12.96
N ARG A 222 -27.32 14.65 14.27
CA ARG A 222 -27.17 15.83 15.14
C ARG A 222 -26.13 16.75 14.51
N HIS A 223 -26.44 18.04 14.47
CA HIS A 223 -25.65 19.05 13.75
C HIS A 223 -24.15 19.05 14.14
N ASN A 224 -23.85 18.87 15.43
CA ASN A 224 -22.48 18.84 15.94
C ASN A 224 -21.70 17.58 15.53
N ASP A 225 -22.33 16.41 15.60
CA ASP A 225 -21.71 15.13 15.18
C ASP A 225 -21.36 15.15 13.69
N TYR A 226 -22.21 15.83 12.91
CA TYR A 226 -21.99 16.05 11.49
C TYR A 226 -20.78 16.94 11.21
N ILE A 227 -20.62 18.05 11.93
CA ILE A 227 -19.46 18.95 11.80
C ILE A 227 -18.17 18.21 12.13
N ALA A 228 -18.11 17.52 13.28
CA ALA A 228 -16.93 16.78 13.71
C ALA A 228 -16.55 15.68 12.71
N LYS A 229 -17.54 14.93 12.21
CA LYS A 229 -17.33 13.92 11.18
C LYS A 229 -16.82 14.50 9.86
N ASN A 230 -17.37 15.62 9.40
CA ASN A 230 -16.93 16.26 8.16
C ASN A 230 -15.50 16.80 8.29
N GLU A 231 -15.18 17.45 9.42
CA GLU A 231 -13.83 17.95 9.70
C GLU A 231 -12.81 16.81 9.78
N TYR A 232 -13.18 15.69 10.39
CA TYR A 232 -12.36 14.50 10.42
C TYR A 232 -12.14 13.91 9.03
N LEU A 233 -13.19 13.77 8.22
CA LEU A 233 -13.06 13.25 6.85
C LEU A 233 -12.16 14.14 5.99
N TYR A 234 -12.31 15.46 6.10
CA TYR A 234 -11.40 16.43 5.48
C TYR A 234 -9.96 16.21 5.93
N SER A 235 -9.72 16.25 7.24
CA SER A 235 -8.38 16.13 7.83
C SER A 235 -7.72 14.79 7.52
N ARG A 236 -8.47 13.68 7.57
CA ARG A 236 -7.99 12.33 7.24
C ARG A 236 -7.54 12.21 5.79
N ARG A 237 -8.31 12.78 4.85
CA ARG A 237 -7.98 12.75 3.42
C ARG A 237 -6.76 13.60 3.12
N LEU A 238 -6.67 14.78 3.74
CA LEU A 238 -5.52 15.66 3.61
C LEU A 238 -4.26 15.00 4.21
N ALA A 239 -4.35 14.42 5.40
CA ALA A 239 -3.28 13.66 6.03
C ALA A 239 -2.84 12.48 5.16
N THR A 240 -3.78 11.76 4.53
CA THR A 240 -3.48 10.66 3.60
C THR A 240 -2.60 11.12 2.44
N VAL A 241 -2.96 12.23 1.78
CA VAL A 241 -2.20 12.79 0.66
C VAL A 241 -0.84 13.29 1.13
N LYS A 242 -0.80 14.07 2.21
CA LYS A 242 0.41 14.72 2.73
C LYS A 242 1.43 13.71 3.24
N LEU A 243 1.02 12.80 4.13
CA LEU A 243 1.90 11.76 4.67
C LEU A 243 2.43 10.85 3.56
N SER A 244 1.60 10.49 2.57
CA SER A 244 2.04 9.71 1.42
C SER A 244 3.08 10.47 0.58
N LYS A 245 2.84 11.76 0.29
CA LYS A 245 3.75 12.62 -0.48
C LYS A 245 5.09 12.81 0.22
N MET A 246 5.08 13.09 1.52
CA MET A 246 6.27 13.45 2.27
C MET A 246 7.14 12.26 2.65
N THR A 247 6.56 11.06 2.85
CA THR A 247 7.32 9.89 3.34
C THR A 247 7.45 8.76 2.31
N GLY A 248 6.61 8.74 1.27
CA GLY A 248 6.52 7.63 0.32
C GLY A 248 6.10 6.30 0.95
N LEU A 249 5.48 6.31 2.14
CA LEU A 249 5.02 5.11 2.83
C LEU A 249 3.99 4.31 2.00
N ARG A 250 3.86 3.01 2.29
CA ARG A 250 2.83 2.17 1.65
C ARG A 250 1.45 2.44 2.27
N PRO A 251 0.33 2.23 1.56
CA PRO A 251 -1.01 2.37 2.14
C PRO A 251 -1.22 1.54 3.43
N ASP A 252 -0.69 0.32 3.48
CA ASP A 252 -0.75 -0.47 4.71
C ASP A 252 0.10 0.14 5.83
N GLU A 253 1.26 0.72 5.51
CA GLU A 253 2.11 1.40 6.50
C GLU A 253 1.41 2.64 7.05
N LEU A 254 0.68 3.39 6.21
CA LEU A 254 -0.14 4.55 6.60
C LEU A 254 -1.18 4.16 7.64
N ASN A 255 -1.88 3.08 7.35
CA ASN A 255 -2.99 2.61 8.15
C ASN A 255 -2.54 2.03 9.50
N ASN A 256 -1.28 1.57 9.56
CA ASN A 256 -0.69 0.95 10.74
C ASN A 256 0.33 1.85 11.46
N ILE A 257 0.35 3.16 11.19
CA ILE A 257 1.17 4.10 11.98
C ILE A 257 0.83 3.91 13.47
N PRO A 258 1.79 3.67 14.37
CA PRO A 258 1.54 3.50 15.79
C PRO A 258 1.10 4.83 16.41
N PHE A 259 -0.16 4.94 16.84
CA PHE A 259 -0.69 6.19 17.38
C PHE A 259 0.04 6.61 18.66
N ASP A 260 0.31 5.65 19.55
CA ASP A 260 1.05 5.81 20.80
C ASP A 260 2.41 6.50 20.66
N LEU A 261 3.17 6.19 19.61
CA LEU A 261 4.48 6.81 19.36
C LEU A 261 4.38 8.19 18.69
N ASN A 262 3.23 8.56 18.15
CA ASN A 262 3.05 9.72 17.28
C ASN A 262 2.10 10.78 17.86
N GLN A 263 1.80 10.73 19.17
CA GLN A 263 0.84 11.65 19.80
C GLN A 263 1.33 13.10 19.88
N ARG A 264 2.65 13.30 19.97
CA ARG A 264 3.28 14.61 20.19
C ARG A 264 4.28 14.98 19.07
N PRO A 265 3.82 15.08 17.81
CA PRO A 265 4.71 15.26 16.65
C PRO A 265 5.51 16.57 16.69
N ILE A 266 5.00 17.61 17.34
CA ILE A 266 5.68 18.91 17.49
C ILE A 266 6.89 18.77 18.42
N GLU A 267 6.76 18.04 19.53
CA GLU A 267 7.85 17.83 20.48
C GLU A 267 8.90 16.87 19.93
N THR A 268 8.46 15.73 19.37
CA THR A 268 9.38 14.68 18.90
C THR A 268 10.07 15.03 17.59
N ARG A 269 9.45 15.92 16.79
CA ARG A 269 9.89 16.28 15.42
C ARG A 269 10.12 15.05 14.53
N THR A 270 9.43 13.95 14.84
CA THR A 270 9.66 12.63 14.25
C THR A 270 8.35 11.89 14.09
N LEU A 271 8.15 11.26 12.92
CA LEU A 271 7.06 10.34 12.64
C LEU A 271 7.61 8.90 12.65
N TYR A 272 7.05 8.07 13.51
CA TYR A 272 7.38 6.65 13.63
C TYR A 272 6.46 5.83 12.71
N ILE A 273 7.04 5.07 11.77
CA ILE A 273 6.30 4.33 10.74
C ILE A 273 6.71 2.86 10.78
N PRO A 274 5.77 1.89 10.74
CA PRO A 274 6.14 0.48 10.69
C PRO A 274 6.65 0.08 9.29
N THR A 275 7.50 -0.93 9.22
CA THR A 275 7.98 -1.52 7.96
C THR A 275 7.34 -2.88 7.73
N LEU A 276 6.29 -2.90 6.89
CA LEU A 276 5.40 -4.06 6.76
C LEU A 276 5.88 -5.13 5.77
N LYS A 277 6.87 -4.83 4.94
CA LYS A 277 7.45 -5.80 3.99
C LYS A 277 8.55 -6.66 4.63
N THR A 278 8.36 -7.06 5.89
CA THR A 278 9.27 -7.97 6.60
C THR A 278 8.46 -9.06 7.28
N ARG A 279 9.03 -10.27 7.36
CA ARG A 279 8.46 -11.39 8.13
C ARG A 279 8.81 -11.32 9.63
N ARG A 280 9.48 -10.23 10.07
CA ARG A 280 9.94 -10.06 11.44
C ARG A 280 8.80 -9.56 12.33
N LEU A 281 8.67 -10.17 13.51
CA LEU A 281 7.79 -9.74 14.58
C LEU A 281 8.65 -9.51 15.84
N PRO A 282 8.50 -8.38 16.57
CA PRO A 282 7.64 -7.24 16.24
C PRO A 282 8.07 -6.54 14.95
N ARG A 283 7.12 -5.84 14.30
CA ARG A 283 7.37 -5.13 13.04
C ARG A 283 8.41 -4.02 13.29
N PRO A 284 9.50 -3.93 12.52
CA PRO A 284 10.48 -2.87 12.69
C PRO A 284 9.84 -1.50 12.47
N ILE A 285 10.10 -0.56 13.38
CA ILE A 285 9.66 0.83 13.29
C ILE A 285 10.83 1.66 12.75
N ARG A 286 10.55 2.51 11.76
CA ARG A 286 11.52 3.46 11.22
C ARG A 286 11.11 4.88 11.62
N GLU A 287 12.12 5.69 11.89
CA GLU A 287 11.98 7.10 12.20
C GLU A 287 12.02 7.92 10.92
N PHE A 288 11.09 8.85 10.79
CA PHE A 288 11.04 9.80 9.69
C PHE A 288 11.08 11.23 10.26
N PRO A 289 12.11 12.02 9.97
CA PRO A 289 12.21 13.38 10.50
C PRO A 289 11.13 14.29 9.91
N LEU A 290 10.52 15.13 10.74
CA LEU A 290 9.48 16.09 10.35
C LEU A 290 10.05 17.51 10.34
N SER A 291 9.64 18.35 9.38
CA SER A 291 9.76 19.81 9.52
C SER A 291 8.72 20.35 10.51
N LEU A 292 8.86 21.59 11.00
CA LEU A 292 7.94 22.14 12.01
C LEU A 292 6.54 22.26 11.42
N GLU A 293 6.48 22.69 10.17
CA GLU A 293 5.28 22.71 9.35
C GLU A 293 4.62 21.33 9.29
N ASP A 294 5.37 20.28 8.90
CA ASP A 294 4.82 18.92 8.84
C ASP A 294 4.29 18.44 10.20
N ALA A 295 5.01 18.73 11.28
CA ALA A 295 4.60 18.34 12.63
C ALA A 295 3.30 19.05 13.07
N ILE A 296 3.15 20.33 12.72
CA ILE A 296 1.91 21.08 12.95
C ILE A 296 0.77 20.44 12.16
N GLU A 297 0.99 20.09 10.90
CA GLU A 297 -0.04 19.45 10.07
C GLU A 297 -0.49 18.09 10.61
N VAL A 298 0.43 17.27 11.10
CA VAL A 298 0.09 16.02 11.79
C VAL A 298 -0.71 16.33 13.06
N SER A 299 -0.33 17.34 13.83
CA SER A 299 -1.06 17.73 15.05
C SER A 299 -2.50 18.18 14.77
N VAL A 300 -2.75 18.92 13.68
CA VAL A 300 -4.09 19.32 13.22
C VAL A 300 -4.93 18.08 12.91
N TYR A 301 -4.37 17.09 12.22
CA TYR A 301 -5.05 15.82 11.98
C TYR A 301 -5.40 15.10 13.29
N LEU A 302 -4.45 15.01 14.22
CA LEU A 302 -4.66 14.33 15.51
C LEU A 302 -5.74 15.01 16.35
N LYS A 303 -5.84 16.34 16.30
CA LYS A 303 -6.93 17.08 16.97
C LYS A 303 -8.29 16.72 16.36
N ALA A 304 -8.42 16.78 15.03
CA ALA A 304 -9.66 16.41 14.33
C ALA A 304 -10.06 14.95 14.57
N ARG A 305 -9.07 14.04 14.66
CA ARG A 305 -9.28 12.63 15.05
C ARG A 305 -9.89 12.52 16.44
N SER A 306 -9.33 13.20 17.43
CA SER A 306 -9.83 13.16 18.81
C SER A 306 -11.24 13.75 18.93
N ASP A 307 -11.52 14.86 18.25
CA ASP A 307 -12.84 15.50 18.25
C ASP A 307 -13.91 14.60 17.63
N PHE A 308 -13.57 13.87 16.56
CA PHE A 308 -14.46 12.90 15.96
C PHE A 308 -14.77 11.72 16.87
N LEU A 309 -13.77 11.13 17.53
CA LEU A 309 -14.02 10.05 18.49
C LEU A 309 -14.88 10.52 19.67
N ALA A 310 -14.62 11.73 20.18
CA ALA A 310 -15.44 12.34 21.22
C ALA A 310 -16.90 12.53 20.77
N SER A 311 -17.13 12.95 19.52
CA SER A 311 -18.50 13.07 18.96
C SER A 311 -19.24 11.73 18.86
N LEU A 312 -18.52 10.60 18.81
CA LEU A 312 -19.09 9.26 18.81
C LEU A 312 -19.20 8.65 20.22
N ASN A 313 -18.85 9.40 21.28
CA ASN A 313 -18.70 8.89 22.64
C ASN A 313 -17.75 7.68 22.73
N LEU A 314 -16.73 7.65 21.85
CA LEU A 314 -15.67 6.65 21.89
C LEU A 314 -14.46 7.22 22.60
N GLU A 315 -13.94 6.51 23.59
CA GLU A 315 -12.71 6.93 24.25
C GLU A 315 -11.52 6.89 23.28
N SER A 316 -10.81 8.01 23.15
CA SER A 316 -9.63 8.14 22.30
C SER A 316 -8.48 7.21 22.71
N SER A 317 -8.44 6.80 23.98
CA SER A 317 -7.48 5.84 24.57
C SER A 317 -7.79 4.38 24.24
N ALA A 318 -9.06 4.04 23.97
CA ALA A 318 -9.48 2.66 23.77
C ALA A 318 -9.03 2.07 22.42
N THR A 319 -8.63 2.93 21.47
CA THR A 319 -8.28 2.51 20.09
C THR A 319 -6.92 3.07 19.66
N ASN A 320 -5.89 2.22 19.61
CA ASN A 320 -4.54 2.59 19.15
C ASN A 320 -4.42 2.76 17.61
N SER A 321 -5.54 2.90 16.90
CA SER A 321 -5.57 3.05 15.45
C SER A 321 -5.30 4.48 15.04
N PHE A 322 -4.43 4.66 14.04
CA PHE A 322 -4.10 6.00 13.54
C PHE A 322 -5.22 6.61 12.70
N LEU A 323 -5.88 5.81 11.86
CA LEU A 323 -6.99 6.21 11.00
C LEU A 323 -8.27 5.40 11.31
N PHE A 324 -9.42 6.03 11.12
CA PHE A 324 -10.76 5.45 11.34
C PHE A 324 -11.66 5.60 10.13
N ALA A 325 -12.62 4.68 10.03
CA ALA A 325 -13.77 4.76 9.17
C ALA A 325 -14.81 5.74 9.74
N GLN A 326 -15.90 5.93 9.00
CA GLN A 326 -16.94 6.92 9.32
C GLN A 326 -17.78 6.59 10.56
N ASP A 327 -17.68 5.36 11.04
CA ASP A 327 -18.37 4.80 12.21
C ASP A 327 -17.44 4.70 13.44
N GLY A 328 -16.21 5.23 13.36
CA GLY A 328 -15.24 5.15 14.45
C GLY A 328 -14.48 3.83 14.54
N THR A 329 -14.73 2.87 13.65
CA THR A 329 -13.94 1.63 13.59
C THR A 329 -12.61 1.85 12.87
N PRO A 330 -11.55 1.06 13.15
CA PRO A 330 -10.30 1.13 12.42
C PRO A 330 -10.55 0.94 10.92
N ILE A 331 -10.04 1.87 10.09
CA ILE A 331 -10.26 1.76 8.64
C ILE A 331 -9.41 0.62 8.07
N GLU A 332 -9.96 -0.16 7.14
CA GLU A 332 -9.16 -1.13 6.38
C GLU A 332 -8.36 -0.45 5.27
N THR A 333 -7.17 -0.97 4.93
CA THR A 333 -6.38 -0.43 3.81
C THR A 333 -7.15 -0.43 2.49
N ARG A 334 -7.99 -1.45 2.24
CA ARG A 334 -8.85 -1.52 1.05
C ARG A 334 -9.88 -0.37 1.03
N SER A 335 -10.47 -0.05 2.18
CA SER A 335 -11.41 1.05 2.35
C SER A 335 -10.73 2.40 2.16
N LEU A 336 -9.51 2.56 2.69
CA LEU A 336 -8.68 3.75 2.46
C LEU A 336 -8.35 3.95 0.97
N ALA A 337 -7.93 2.88 0.29
CA ALA A 337 -7.64 2.92 -1.15
C ALA A 337 -8.89 3.25 -1.99
N ARG A 338 -10.06 2.76 -1.58
CA ARG A 338 -11.34 3.07 -2.23
C ARG A 338 -11.76 4.53 -2.03
N ASP A 339 -11.58 5.09 -0.83
CA ASP A 339 -11.83 6.51 -0.58
C ASP A 339 -10.90 7.37 -1.45
N PHE A 340 -9.61 7.01 -1.54
CA PHE A 340 -8.67 7.71 -2.43
C PHE A 340 -9.04 7.60 -3.91
N LYS A 341 -9.46 6.42 -4.39
CA LYS A 341 -9.94 6.25 -5.76
C LYS A 341 -11.16 7.13 -6.04
N ARG A 342 -12.12 7.18 -5.11
CA ARG A 342 -13.28 8.07 -5.23
C ARG A 342 -12.86 9.54 -5.31
N LEU A 343 -11.85 9.97 -4.53
CA LEU A 343 -11.30 11.33 -4.67
C LEU A 343 -10.73 11.57 -6.07
N CYS A 344 -9.96 10.63 -6.62
CA CYS A 344 -9.42 10.74 -7.97
C CYS A 344 -10.55 10.89 -9.01
N ASP A 345 -11.60 10.08 -8.90
CA ASP A 345 -12.74 10.14 -9.81
C ASP A 345 -13.45 11.51 -9.75
N LEU A 346 -13.67 12.00 -8.53
CA LEU A 346 -14.27 13.33 -8.30
C LEU A 346 -13.38 14.49 -8.76
N SER A 347 -12.06 14.27 -8.82
CA SER A 347 -11.08 15.23 -9.30
C SER A 347 -10.96 15.25 -10.84
N GLY A 348 -11.81 14.49 -11.55
CA GLY A 348 -11.71 14.33 -13.01
C GLY A 348 -10.54 13.46 -13.46
N LEU A 349 -10.03 12.59 -12.59
CA LEU A 349 -8.90 11.70 -12.86
C LEU A 349 -9.34 10.22 -13.01
N ALA A 350 -10.61 9.98 -13.35
CA ALA A 350 -11.15 8.63 -13.53
C ALA A 350 -10.48 7.89 -14.70
N ASP A 351 -10.16 8.61 -15.77
CA ASP A 351 -9.57 8.11 -17.01
C ASP A 351 -8.03 8.15 -17.05
N VAL A 352 -7.38 8.33 -15.91
CA VAL A 352 -5.92 8.26 -15.83
C VAL A 352 -5.47 7.35 -14.70
N GLN A 353 -4.27 6.81 -14.83
CA GLN A 353 -3.68 6.00 -13.77
C GLN A 353 -3.28 6.91 -12.60
N VAL A 354 -4.05 6.85 -11.51
CA VAL A 354 -3.78 7.58 -10.26
C VAL A 354 -4.06 6.67 -9.07
N CYS A 355 -3.05 6.46 -8.23
CA CYS A 355 -3.19 5.62 -7.04
C CYS A 355 -2.16 5.99 -5.96
N LEU A 356 -2.42 5.61 -4.71
CA LEU A 356 -1.54 5.91 -3.57
C LEU A 356 -0.09 5.44 -3.79
N SER A 357 0.13 4.34 -4.49
CA SER A 357 1.49 3.85 -4.74
C SER A 357 2.35 4.79 -5.60
N MET A 358 1.75 5.69 -6.40
CA MET A 358 2.50 6.67 -7.18
C MET A 358 3.17 7.73 -6.30
N PHE A 359 2.65 8.02 -5.10
CA PHE A 359 3.35 8.87 -4.13
C PHE A 359 4.69 8.25 -3.70
N ARG A 360 4.75 6.92 -3.57
CA ARG A 360 6.00 6.22 -3.29
C ARG A 360 7.01 6.36 -4.42
N HIS A 361 6.57 6.23 -5.68
CA HIS A 361 7.43 6.50 -6.84
C HIS A 361 7.94 7.94 -6.85
N ARG A 362 7.05 8.91 -6.57
CA ARG A 362 7.39 10.33 -6.45
C ARG A 362 8.45 10.56 -5.37
N PHE A 363 8.16 10.15 -4.14
CA PHE A 363 9.06 10.35 -3.01
C PHE A 363 10.43 9.72 -3.26
N ILE A 364 10.48 8.45 -3.67
CA ILE A 364 11.75 7.75 -3.93
C ILE A 364 12.54 8.45 -5.04
N THR A 365 11.89 8.82 -6.15
CA THR A 365 12.56 9.52 -7.25
C THR A 365 13.11 10.87 -6.79
N THR A 366 12.32 11.66 -6.04
CA THR A 366 12.77 12.95 -5.49
C THR A 366 13.96 12.77 -4.55
N GLN A 367 13.94 11.79 -3.65
CA GLN A 367 15.04 11.55 -2.70
C GLN A 367 16.30 11.06 -3.40
N ILE A 368 16.18 10.18 -4.39
CA ILE A 368 17.33 9.74 -5.19
C ILE A 368 17.93 10.92 -5.96
N ALA A 369 17.10 11.73 -6.61
CA ALA A 369 17.56 12.91 -7.35
C ALA A 369 18.29 13.91 -6.43
N TYR A 370 17.74 14.16 -5.23
CA TYR A 370 18.39 14.99 -4.21
C TYR A 370 19.76 14.43 -3.78
N GLU A 371 19.83 13.13 -3.50
CA GLU A 371 21.08 12.49 -3.10
C GLU A 371 22.12 12.50 -4.23
N ILE A 372 21.72 12.28 -5.48
CA ILE A 372 22.61 12.40 -6.65
C ILE A 372 23.16 13.82 -6.76
N ALA A 373 22.30 14.85 -6.66
CA ALA A 373 22.73 16.24 -6.74
C ALA A 373 23.74 16.58 -5.64
N ARG A 374 23.54 16.05 -4.43
CA ARG A 374 24.45 16.25 -3.30
C ARG A 374 25.79 15.54 -3.46
N GLU A 375 25.82 14.37 -4.09
CA GLU A 375 27.08 13.67 -4.39
C GLU A 375 27.84 14.38 -5.53
N LEU A 376 27.14 14.92 -6.54
CA LEU A 376 27.76 15.72 -7.62
C LEU A 376 28.41 17.01 -7.10
N GLN A 377 27.88 17.62 -6.05
CA GLN A 377 28.50 18.79 -5.40
C GLN A 377 29.82 18.48 -4.66
N ARG A 378 30.16 17.19 -4.47
CA ARG A 378 31.37 16.75 -3.77
C ARG A 378 32.52 16.41 -4.73
N ASP A 379 32.54 17.02 -5.91
CA ASP A 379 33.52 16.78 -6.99
C ASP A 379 33.64 15.32 -7.44
N LEU A 380 32.58 14.52 -7.28
CA LEU A 380 32.51 13.18 -7.85
C LEU A 380 32.31 13.29 -9.37
N PRO A 381 33.20 12.69 -10.19
CA PRO A 381 33.00 12.65 -11.63
C PRO A 381 31.68 11.94 -11.97
N GLN A 382 30.90 12.51 -12.89
CA GLN A 382 29.61 11.95 -13.29
C GLN A 382 29.68 10.48 -13.75
N LYS A 383 30.81 10.09 -14.37
CA LYS A 383 31.08 8.69 -14.79
C LYS A 383 31.07 7.70 -13.61
N ASP A 384 31.44 8.13 -12.42
CA ASP A 384 31.58 7.27 -11.25
C ASP A 384 30.25 7.06 -10.50
N LEU A 385 29.23 7.88 -10.77
CA LEU A 385 27.87 7.70 -10.23
C LEU A 385 27.23 6.37 -10.65
N TRP A 386 27.65 5.82 -11.79
CA TRP A 386 27.10 4.59 -12.34
C TRP A 386 27.75 3.33 -11.76
N GLN A 387 28.82 3.47 -10.98
CA GLN A 387 29.42 2.35 -10.26
C GLN A 387 28.43 1.79 -9.23
N GLU A 388 28.29 0.47 -9.19
CA GLU A 388 27.31 -0.19 -8.31
C GLU A 388 27.52 0.19 -6.83
N ALA A 389 28.77 0.29 -6.38
CA ALA A 389 29.09 0.70 -5.01
C ALA A 389 28.55 2.09 -4.66
N VAL A 390 28.68 3.06 -5.58
CA VAL A 390 28.19 4.43 -5.41
C VAL A 390 26.66 4.44 -5.42
N GLN A 391 26.03 3.74 -6.37
CA GLN A 391 24.58 3.59 -6.43
C GLN A 391 24.04 2.98 -5.14
N ARG A 392 24.65 1.91 -4.64
CA ARG A 392 24.23 1.23 -3.42
C ARG A 392 24.35 2.14 -2.20
N ARG A 393 25.39 2.99 -2.13
CA ARG A 393 25.56 4.01 -1.09
C ARG A 393 24.46 5.07 -1.12
N ILE A 394 24.15 5.62 -2.30
CA ILE A 394 23.07 6.59 -2.50
C ILE A 394 21.73 5.98 -2.09
N LEU A 395 21.41 4.81 -2.64
CA LEU A 395 20.17 4.10 -2.40
C LEU A 395 20.03 3.65 -0.94
N ALA A 396 21.13 3.36 -0.24
CA ALA A 396 21.09 2.97 1.18
C ALA A 396 20.52 4.09 2.08
N LYS A 397 20.78 5.37 1.77
CA LYS A 397 20.21 6.51 2.51
C LYS A 397 18.68 6.55 2.34
N VAL A 398 18.21 6.42 1.10
CA VAL A 398 16.78 6.39 0.76
C VAL A 398 16.10 5.11 1.30
N ALA A 399 16.82 3.99 1.36
CA ALA A 399 16.32 2.73 1.89
C ALA A 399 15.98 2.82 3.38
N LYS A 400 16.76 3.57 4.17
CA LYS A 400 16.47 3.85 5.59
C LYS A 400 15.13 4.58 5.76
N LEU A 401 14.88 5.61 4.96
CA LEU A 401 13.62 6.37 5.00
C LEU A 401 12.41 5.55 4.55
N THR A 402 12.60 4.61 3.62
CA THR A 402 11.51 3.87 2.96
C THR A 402 11.30 2.44 3.43
N GLY A 403 12.15 1.96 4.35
CA GLY A 403 12.10 0.62 4.91
C GLY A 403 12.43 -0.50 3.91
N HIS A 404 13.36 -0.27 2.98
CA HIS A 404 13.83 -1.33 2.08
C HIS A 404 15.01 -2.09 2.70
N LEU A 405 14.96 -3.43 2.65
CA LEU A 405 16.05 -4.28 3.11
C LEU A 405 17.23 -4.27 2.12
N ASP A 406 16.93 -4.34 0.82
CA ASP A 406 17.92 -4.27 -0.25
C ASP A 406 17.83 -2.89 -0.94
N PRO A 407 18.86 -2.04 -0.84
CA PRO A 407 18.88 -0.73 -1.51
C PRO A 407 18.64 -0.81 -3.01
N MET A 408 19.10 -1.87 -3.68
CA MET A 408 18.97 -2.00 -5.14
C MET A 408 17.52 -2.18 -5.59
N SER A 409 16.65 -2.64 -4.68
CA SER A 409 15.21 -2.68 -4.91
C SER A 409 14.54 -1.30 -4.96
N LEU A 410 15.29 -0.20 -4.86
CA LEU A 410 14.75 1.15 -5.10
C LEU A 410 14.77 1.54 -6.58
N LYS A 411 15.62 0.91 -7.40
CA LYS A 411 15.81 1.30 -8.81
C LYS A 411 14.52 1.28 -9.62
N HIS A 412 13.63 0.31 -9.37
CA HIS A 412 12.37 0.20 -10.12
C HIS A 412 11.34 1.30 -9.80
N TYR A 413 11.58 2.13 -8.79
CA TYR A 413 10.74 3.30 -8.51
C TYR A 413 11.26 4.58 -9.15
N PHE A 414 12.54 4.61 -9.55
CA PHE A 414 13.20 5.80 -10.06
C PHE A 414 12.73 6.10 -11.49
N ASP A 415 12.36 7.35 -11.72
CA ASP A 415 11.95 7.86 -13.03
C ASP A 415 12.88 9.00 -13.44
N GLU A 416 13.65 8.77 -14.50
CA GLU A 416 14.69 9.69 -14.97
C GLU A 416 14.11 11.02 -15.46
N ALA A 417 13.03 10.97 -16.25
CA ALA A 417 12.40 12.18 -16.80
C ALA A 417 11.86 13.08 -15.70
N PHE A 418 11.21 12.49 -14.68
CA PHE A 418 10.73 13.22 -13.52
C PHE A 418 11.88 13.79 -12.68
N ALA A 419 12.98 13.05 -12.50
CA ALA A 419 14.15 13.54 -11.79
C ALA A 419 14.76 14.77 -12.48
N ILE A 420 14.86 14.77 -13.81
CA ILE A 420 15.33 15.92 -14.62
C ILE A 420 14.40 17.13 -14.45
N ALA A 421 13.08 16.90 -14.47
CA ALA A 421 12.09 17.96 -14.27
C ALA A 421 12.21 18.60 -12.87
N ILE A 422 12.45 17.80 -11.83
CA ILE A 422 12.71 18.30 -10.46
C ILE A 422 14.00 19.12 -10.42
N ALA A 423 15.09 18.62 -11.00
CA ALA A 423 16.36 19.35 -11.00
C ALA A 423 16.20 20.73 -11.67
N SER A 424 15.47 20.78 -12.79
CA SER A 424 15.18 22.01 -13.52
C SER A 424 14.31 23.00 -12.72
N SER A 425 13.36 22.51 -11.91
CA SER A 425 12.52 23.36 -11.06
C SER A 425 13.25 23.85 -9.81
N ALA A 426 14.16 23.04 -9.25
CA ALA A 426 15.00 23.43 -8.12
C ALA A 426 15.90 24.63 -8.45
N THR A 427 16.45 24.71 -9.67
CA THR A 427 17.22 25.87 -10.14
C THR A 427 16.39 27.16 -10.10
N LYS A 428 15.12 27.09 -10.51
CA LYS A 428 14.17 28.22 -10.42
C LYS A 428 13.81 28.56 -8.97
N SER A 429 13.64 27.56 -8.11
CA SER A 429 13.37 27.77 -6.68
C SER A 429 14.55 28.41 -5.95
N SER A 430 15.79 28.09 -6.30
CA SER A 430 16.99 28.73 -5.74
C SER A 430 16.98 30.25 -5.96
N GLN A 431 16.52 30.71 -7.12
CA GLN A 431 16.33 32.13 -7.41
C GLN A 431 15.24 32.76 -6.53
N LYS A 432 14.12 32.04 -6.31
CA LYS A 432 13.05 32.47 -5.40
C LYS A 432 13.48 32.51 -3.94
N THR A 433 14.29 31.55 -3.48
CA THR A 433 14.88 31.55 -2.12
C THR A 433 15.80 32.75 -1.93
N LYS A 434 16.64 33.08 -2.91
CA LYS A 434 17.46 34.30 -2.88
C LYS A 434 16.60 35.56 -2.80
N ALA A 435 15.47 35.61 -3.52
CA ALA A 435 14.52 36.71 -3.43
C ALA A 435 13.82 36.79 -2.05
N LEU A 436 13.43 35.66 -1.45
CA LEU A 436 12.85 35.62 -0.11
C LEU A 436 13.85 36.00 0.98
N ILE A 437 15.13 35.60 0.86
CA ILE A 437 16.20 36.06 1.74
C ILE A 437 16.34 37.57 1.65
N LEU A 438 16.31 38.15 0.44
CA LEU A 438 16.36 39.60 0.23
C LEU A 438 15.14 40.31 0.84
N GLN A 439 13.95 39.71 0.73
CA GLN A 439 12.73 40.24 1.34
C GLN A 439 12.83 40.21 2.88
N LEU A 440 13.28 39.10 3.46
CA LEU A 440 13.55 38.97 4.90
C LEU A 440 14.57 40.00 5.39
N GLN A 441 15.63 40.28 4.61
CA GLN A 441 16.59 41.33 4.94
C GLN A 441 15.94 42.71 4.98
N THR A 442 15.02 42.97 4.04
CA THR A 442 14.32 44.24 3.96
C THR A 442 13.40 44.40 5.18
N THR A 443 12.65 43.35 5.53
CA THR A 443 11.79 43.34 6.72
C THR A 443 12.60 43.49 8.03
N ILE A 444 13.76 42.84 8.15
CA ILE A 444 14.62 42.98 9.33
C ILE A 444 15.20 44.40 9.42
N LEU A 445 15.60 44.99 8.29
CA LEU A 445 16.06 46.37 8.24
C LEU A 445 14.96 47.34 8.69
N GLU A 446 13.73 47.16 8.20
CA GLU A 446 12.56 47.94 8.63
C GLU A 446 12.27 47.77 10.13
N LEU A 447 12.37 46.54 10.65
CA LEU A 447 12.20 46.28 12.09
C LEU A 447 13.31 46.92 12.93
N SER A 448 14.56 46.92 12.45
CA SER A 448 15.72 47.52 13.15
C SER A 448 15.62 49.04 13.29
N GLN A 449 14.83 49.69 12.42
CA GLN A 449 14.59 51.13 12.43
C GLN A 449 13.38 51.52 13.29
N ASN A 450 12.64 50.55 13.84
CA ASN A 450 11.48 50.83 14.67
C ASN A 450 11.91 51.41 16.03
N PRO A 451 11.36 52.56 16.47
CA PRO A 451 11.71 53.20 17.74
C PRO A 451 11.57 52.28 18.97
N ALA A 452 10.66 51.30 18.91
CA ALA A 452 10.44 50.32 19.99
C ALA A 452 11.66 49.44 20.28
N VAL A 453 12.56 49.26 19.30
CA VAL A 453 13.80 48.48 19.44
C VAL A 453 14.80 49.15 20.38
N TYR A 454 14.79 50.48 20.44
CA TYR A 454 15.67 51.24 21.36
C TYR A 454 15.20 51.16 22.82
N SER A 455 13.97 50.69 23.05
CA SER A 455 13.35 50.59 24.38
C SER A 455 13.26 49.17 24.94
N ASP A 456 13.45 48.12 24.13
CA ASP A 456 13.42 46.71 24.58
C ASP A 456 14.67 45.92 24.12
N PRO A 457 15.60 45.61 25.05
CA PRO A 457 16.82 44.85 24.76
C PRO A 457 16.59 43.45 24.20
N ASN A 458 15.46 42.80 24.51
CA ASN A 458 15.17 41.46 23.99
C ASN A 458 14.80 41.50 22.51
N ILE A 459 14.13 42.56 22.07
CA ILE A 459 13.80 42.78 20.65
C ILE A 459 15.08 43.07 19.86
N ALA A 460 15.96 43.93 20.38
CA ALA A 460 17.26 44.21 19.77
C ALA A 460 18.13 42.95 19.62
N LYS A 461 18.13 42.08 20.64
CA LYS A 461 18.83 40.80 20.61
C LYS A 461 18.25 39.85 19.56
N GLY A 462 16.92 39.74 19.47
CA GLY A 462 16.25 38.91 18.45
C GLY A 462 16.53 39.36 17.01
N ILE A 463 16.57 40.68 16.76
CA ILE A 463 16.92 41.25 15.46
C ILE A 463 18.37 40.90 15.09
N CYS A 464 19.32 41.08 16.01
CA CYS A 464 20.73 40.72 15.79
C CYS A 464 20.92 39.22 15.49
N GLU A 465 20.21 38.33 16.19
CA GLU A 465 20.23 36.89 15.93
C GLU A 465 19.69 36.54 14.53
N LEU A 466 18.66 37.24 14.05
CA LEU A 466 18.12 37.08 12.70
C LEU A 466 19.11 37.57 11.63
N GLU A 467 19.78 38.71 11.83
CA GLU A 467 20.81 39.24 10.92
C GLU A 467 22.01 38.29 10.79
N LEU A 468 22.47 37.74 11.92
CA LEU A 468 23.52 36.72 11.95
C LEU A 468 23.11 35.44 11.23
N THR A 469 21.85 35.03 11.40
CA THR A 469 21.30 33.84 10.72
C THR A 469 21.22 34.03 9.21
N ILE A 470 20.79 35.21 8.74
CA ILE A 470 20.79 35.54 7.31
C ILE A 470 22.20 35.59 6.74
N SER A 471 23.15 36.18 7.46
CA SER A 471 24.56 36.23 7.02
C SER A 471 25.15 34.83 6.84
N LYS A 472 24.80 33.89 7.72
CA LYS A 472 25.17 32.47 7.57
C LYS A 472 24.49 31.83 6.36
N LEU A 473 23.21 32.13 6.11
CA LEU A 473 22.46 31.63 4.96
C LEU A 473 22.99 32.12 3.60
N LYS A 474 23.72 33.23 3.55
CA LYS A 474 24.38 33.73 2.32
C LYS A 474 25.71 33.06 2.00
N ASN A 475 26.38 32.52 3.03
CA ASN A 475 27.71 31.93 2.94
C ASN A 475 27.68 30.39 2.86
N CYS A 476 26.49 29.79 2.76
CA CYS A 476 26.23 28.39 2.45
C CYS A 476 25.62 28.27 1.06
#